data_AF-A0AAU4YZN6-F1
#
_entry.id   AF-A0AAU4YZN6-F1
#
_cell.length_a   1.000
_cell.length_b   1.000
_cell.length_c   1.000
_cell.angle_alpha   90.00
_cell.angle_beta   90.00
_cell.angle_gamma   90.00
#
_symmetry.space_group_name_H-M   'P 1'
#
loop_
_entity.id
_entity.type
_entity.pdbx_description
1 polymer ?
#
loop_
_entity_poly.entity_id
_entity_poly.type
_entity_poly.pdbx_seq_one_letter_code
_entity_poly.pdbx_strand_id
1 'polypeptide(L)'
;MVLTRLSKEERKDVLERAEHVREILTGYRSGAEELARQGEPRSEYAPGRSMGQRYAAKASELGVTKRTVERWAQAFLANGEAGLVPKRAKAECGLANADPRWAEAAEEVLGEYAEESRPSVKLVRERVQARLEVRFGPGAVPLPKRTAGYWWMQELERRRPTFRLSTERNREIADRPDGVYGKLRPTRPGDNGVAAAPLRRVGGASVRCGSRTAPHTTRSRGRPSGGSVSPP
;
A
#
# COMPACT_ATOMS: atom_id res chain seq x y z
N MET A 1 6.33 6.14 -6.69
CA MET A 1 5.12 6.81 -6.17
C MET A 1 4.17 5.79 -5.53
N VAL A 2 3.68 6.04 -4.32
CA VAL A 2 2.85 5.07 -3.55
C VAL A 2 1.52 4.72 -4.22
N LEU A 3 0.91 5.69 -4.93
CA LEU A 3 -0.38 5.50 -5.60
C LEU A 3 -0.34 4.47 -6.74
N THR A 4 0.83 4.22 -7.35
CA THR A 4 0.96 3.26 -8.46
C THR A 4 0.80 1.81 -8.02
N ARG A 5 0.97 1.54 -6.73
CA ARG A 5 0.90 0.19 -6.13
C ARG A 5 -0.47 -0.16 -5.54
N LEU A 6 -1.41 0.80 -5.49
CA LEU A 6 -2.77 0.59 -5.01
C LEU A 6 -3.62 -0.19 -6.01
N SER A 7 -4.62 -0.92 -5.50
CA SER A 7 -5.68 -1.45 -6.37
C SER A 7 -6.45 -0.32 -7.05
N LYS A 8 -7.24 -0.66 -8.08
CA LYS A 8 -8.07 0.35 -8.77
C LYS A 8 -9.08 0.96 -7.81
N GLU A 9 -9.67 0.14 -6.96
CA GLU A 9 -10.66 0.52 -5.95
C GLU A 9 -10.01 1.40 -4.89
N GLU A 10 -8.86 1.03 -4.35
CA GLU A 10 -8.15 1.83 -3.35
C GLU A 10 -7.70 3.17 -3.90
N ARG A 11 -7.25 3.21 -5.15
CA ARG A 11 -6.91 4.46 -5.83
C ARG A 11 -8.14 5.33 -6.00
N LYS A 12 -9.28 4.77 -6.41
CA LYS A 12 -10.54 5.49 -6.54
C LYS A 12 -10.94 6.13 -5.20
N ASP A 13 -10.89 5.36 -4.11
CA ASP A 13 -11.20 5.87 -2.76
C ASP A 13 -10.27 7.04 -2.35
N VAL A 14 -8.98 6.95 -2.70
CA VAL A 14 -8.00 7.99 -2.38
C VAL A 14 -8.28 9.27 -3.19
N LEU A 15 -8.57 9.13 -4.47
CA LEU A 15 -8.91 10.26 -5.33
C LEU A 15 -10.22 10.92 -4.90
N GLU A 16 -11.23 10.13 -4.54
CA GLU A 16 -12.50 10.64 -4.02
C GLU A 16 -12.29 11.43 -2.71
N ARG A 17 -11.53 10.88 -1.75
CA ARG A 17 -11.14 11.61 -0.54
C ARG A 17 -10.38 12.89 -0.85
N ALA A 18 -9.50 12.89 -1.85
CA ALA A 18 -8.76 14.07 -2.26
C ALA A 18 -9.67 15.15 -2.85
N GLU A 19 -10.70 14.79 -3.61
CA GLU A 19 -11.72 15.74 -4.08
C GLU A 19 -12.51 16.34 -2.90
N HIS A 20 -12.89 15.55 -1.88
CA HIS A 20 -13.57 16.10 -0.70
C HIS A 20 -12.69 17.10 0.06
N VAL A 21 -11.40 16.81 0.19
CA VAL A 21 -10.44 17.71 0.84
C VAL A 21 -10.26 19.00 0.03
N ARG A 22 -10.11 18.90 -1.29
CA ARG A 22 -10.03 20.07 -2.18
C ARG A 22 -11.25 20.96 -2.05
N GLU A 23 -12.44 20.38 -2.08
CA GLU A 23 -13.70 21.10 -1.94
C GLU A 23 -13.82 21.84 -0.60
N ILE A 24 -13.34 21.27 0.49
CA ILE A 24 -13.30 21.97 1.79
C ILE A 24 -12.36 23.17 1.72
N LEU A 25 -11.16 22.98 1.17
CA LEU A 25 -10.10 23.99 1.16
C LEU A 25 -10.40 25.14 0.19
N THR A 26 -10.95 24.84 -0.98
CA THR A 26 -11.09 25.81 -2.08
C THR A 26 -12.53 26.09 -2.47
N GLY A 27 -13.50 25.26 -2.07
CA GLY A 27 -14.88 25.33 -2.52
C GLY A 27 -15.20 24.46 -3.74
N TYR A 28 -14.18 23.89 -4.40
CA TYR A 28 -14.30 23.17 -5.67
C TYR A 28 -13.74 21.75 -5.58
N ARG A 29 -14.41 20.76 -6.18
CA ARG A 29 -13.97 19.35 -6.16
C ARG A 29 -12.65 19.15 -6.89
N SER A 30 -12.45 19.91 -7.97
CA SER A 30 -11.22 19.94 -8.76
C SER A 30 -10.06 20.63 -8.02
N GLY A 31 -10.39 21.50 -7.06
CA GLY A 31 -9.45 22.37 -6.35
C GLY A 31 -9.28 23.75 -6.99
N ALA A 32 -9.86 24.00 -8.16
CA ALA A 32 -9.68 25.24 -8.91
C ALA A 32 -11.03 25.75 -9.43
N GLU A 33 -11.22 27.07 -9.45
CA GLU A 33 -12.44 27.71 -9.93
C GLU A 33 -12.59 27.54 -11.45
N GLU A 34 -11.49 27.55 -12.19
CA GLU A 34 -11.45 27.40 -13.65
C GLU A 34 -11.91 26.00 -14.11
N LEU A 35 -11.85 25.03 -13.20
CA LEU A 35 -12.29 23.64 -13.40
C LEU A 35 -13.52 23.33 -12.53
N ALA A 36 -14.31 24.33 -12.18
CA ALA A 36 -15.54 24.16 -11.43
C ALA A 36 -16.51 23.22 -12.16
N ARG A 37 -17.08 22.26 -11.43
CA ARG A 37 -18.20 21.47 -11.97
C ARG A 37 -19.49 22.27 -11.87
N GLN A 38 -20.52 21.83 -12.58
CA GLN A 38 -21.83 22.50 -12.57
C GLN A 38 -22.37 22.58 -11.13
N GLY A 39 -22.68 23.80 -10.68
CA GLY A 39 -23.17 24.07 -9.33
C GLY A 39 -22.09 24.20 -8.24
N GLU A 40 -20.81 24.28 -8.60
CA GLU A 40 -19.71 24.61 -7.69
C GLU A 40 -19.33 26.10 -7.78
N PRO A 41 -18.98 26.76 -6.65
CA PRO A 41 -18.89 26.21 -5.30
C PRO A 41 -20.28 26.10 -4.64
N ARG A 42 -20.53 25.00 -3.91
CA ARG A 42 -21.77 24.87 -3.14
C ARG A 42 -21.79 25.89 -2.00
N SER A 43 -22.98 26.35 -1.61
CA SER A 43 -23.17 27.38 -0.57
C SER A 43 -22.54 27.04 0.80
N GLU A 44 -22.38 25.75 1.09
CA GLU A 44 -21.73 25.22 2.30
C GLU A 44 -20.20 25.36 2.26
N TYR A 45 -19.60 25.43 1.07
CA TYR A 45 -18.15 25.51 0.85
C TYR A 45 -17.71 26.85 0.25
N ALA A 46 -18.63 27.81 0.13
CA ALA A 46 -18.35 29.13 -0.42
C ALA A 46 -17.21 29.85 0.35
N PRO A 47 -16.41 30.70 -0.33
CA PRO A 47 -15.26 31.41 0.27
C PRO A 47 -15.55 32.14 1.59
N GLY A 48 -16.76 32.68 1.77
CA GLY A 48 -17.18 33.37 3.00
C GLY A 48 -17.48 32.48 4.21
N ARG A 49 -17.53 31.15 4.05
CA ARG A 49 -17.75 30.20 5.16
C ARG A 49 -16.46 29.93 5.91
N SER A 50 -16.53 29.87 7.25
CA SER A 50 -15.38 29.50 8.07
C SER A 50 -14.95 28.05 7.82
N MET A 51 -13.65 27.77 7.91
CA MET A 51 -13.12 26.41 7.76
C MET A 51 -13.79 25.41 8.71
N GLY A 52 -14.09 25.82 9.94
CA GLY A 52 -14.79 24.98 10.93
C GLY A 52 -16.17 24.53 10.45
N GLN A 53 -16.94 25.43 9.82
CA GLN A 53 -18.24 25.11 9.24
C GLN A 53 -18.13 24.20 8.03
N ARG A 54 -17.14 24.44 7.14
CA ARG A 54 -16.89 23.57 5.98
C ARG A 54 -16.52 22.15 6.39
N TYR A 55 -15.67 22.00 7.41
CA TYR A 55 -15.35 20.69 7.98
C TYR A 55 -16.56 19.99 8.57
N ALA A 56 -17.43 20.72 9.28
CA ALA A 56 -18.65 20.16 9.86
C ALA A 56 -19.66 19.74 8.78
N ALA A 57 -19.87 20.56 7.75
CA ALA A 57 -20.74 20.25 6.61
C ALA A 57 -20.26 18.98 5.90
N LYS A 58 -18.97 18.89 5.56
CA LYS A 58 -18.42 17.71 4.89
C LYS A 58 -18.45 16.45 5.77
N ALA A 59 -18.24 16.61 7.07
CA ALA A 59 -18.36 15.52 8.03
C ALA A 59 -19.78 14.93 8.06
N SER A 60 -20.80 15.79 8.10
CA SER A 60 -22.21 15.38 8.01
C SER A 60 -22.55 14.72 6.67
N GLU A 61 -22.07 15.28 5.55
CA GLU A 61 -22.27 14.73 4.20
C GLU A 61 -21.70 13.31 4.08
N LEU A 62 -20.53 13.07 4.66
CA LEU A 62 -19.82 11.79 4.57
C LEU A 62 -20.19 10.80 5.69
N GLY A 63 -21.01 11.19 6.65
CA GLY A 63 -21.33 10.37 7.82
C GLY A 63 -20.11 10.04 8.70
N VAL A 64 -19.11 10.93 8.75
CA VAL A 64 -17.88 10.76 9.56
C VAL A 64 -17.74 11.89 10.58
N THR A 65 -16.81 11.75 11.52
CA THR A 65 -16.54 12.81 12.50
C THR A 65 -15.74 13.96 11.89
N LYS A 66 -15.99 15.20 12.35
CA LYS A 66 -15.21 16.39 11.97
C LYS A 66 -13.69 16.16 12.10
N ARG A 67 -13.26 15.53 13.19
CA ARG A 67 -11.85 15.19 13.45
C ARG A 67 -11.24 14.26 12.41
N THR A 68 -12.05 13.39 11.79
CA THR A 68 -11.59 12.52 10.69
C THR A 68 -11.30 13.33 9.43
N VAL A 69 -12.17 14.29 9.10
CA VAL A 69 -12.00 15.18 7.95
C VAL A 69 -10.83 16.14 8.15
N GLU A 70 -10.69 16.72 9.35
CA GLU A 70 -9.53 17.56 9.71
C GLU A 70 -8.21 16.78 9.54
N ARG A 71 -8.16 15.53 10.02
CA ARG A 71 -6.99 14.65 9.85
C ARG A 71 -6.69 14.38 8.38
N TRP A 72 -7.70 14.17 7.54
CA TRP A 72 -7.49 14.00 6.10
C TRP A 72 -6.93 15.26 5.46
N ALA A 73 -7.47 16.43 5.78
CA ALA A 73 -6.97 17.70 5.27
C ALA A 73 -5.50 17.94 5.68
N GLN A 74 -5.15 17.68 6.93
CA GLN A 74 -3.76 17.78 7.40
C GLN A 74 -2.84 16.81 6.66
N ALA A 75 -3.25 15.55 6.47
CA ALA A 75 -2.46 14.57 5.75
C ALA A 75 -2.27 14.94 4.28
N PHE A 76 -3.29 15.51 3.65
CA PHE A 76 -3.25 16.00 2.28
C PHE A 76 -2.36 17.23 2.12
N LEU A 77 -2.42 18.20 3.03
CA LEU A 77 -1.53 19.36 3.00
C LEU A 77 -0.05 18.95 3.17
N ALA A 78 0.22 17.92 3.97
CA ALA A 78 1.59 17.46 4.20
C ALA A 78 2.16 16.57 3.07
N ASN A 79 1.33 15.76 2.41
CA ASN A 79 1.81 14.71 1.50
C ASN A 79 0.99 14.57 0.20
N GLY A 80 0.09 15.52 -0.10
CA GLY A 80 -0.89 15.42 -1.19
C GLY A 80 -1.77 14.17 -1.07
N GLU A 81 -2.14 13.61 -2.22
CA GLU A 81 -2.96 12.39 -2.31
C GLU A 81 -2.33 11.17 -1.61
N ALA A 82 -0.99 11.11 -1.53
CA ALA A 82 -0.29 10.03 -0.82
C ALA A 82 -0.56 10.05 0.71
N GLY A 83 -0.91 11.22 1.26
CA GLY A 83 -1.32 11.37 2.65
C GLY A 83 -2.63 10.63 2.97
N LEU A 84 -3.52 10.50 1.99
CA LEU A 84 -4.87 9.95 2.14
C LEU A 84 -4.95 8.43 1.96
N VAL A 85 -3.84 7.79 1.58
CA VAL A 85 -3.80 6.32 1.45
C VAL A 85 -4.05 5.67 2.82
N PRO A 86 -5.02 4.73 2.94
CA PRO A 86 -5.33 4.06 4.20
C PRO A 86 -4.11 3.39 4.83
N LYS A 87 -4.02 3.39 6.17
CA LYS A 87 -2.91 2.73 6.88
C LYS A 87 -2.75 1.25 6.52
N ARG A 88 -3.85 0.53 6.30
CA ARG A 88 -3.80 -0.88 5.85
C ARG A 88 -3.19 -1.00 4.45
N ALA A 89 -3.63 -0.18 3.50
CA ALA A 89 -3.13 -0.20 2.13
C ALA A 89 -1.66 0.24 2.08
N LYS A 90 -1.29 1.21 2.93
CA LYS A 90 0.10 1.60 3.21
C LYS A 90 0.94 0.45 3.77
N ALA A 91 0.38 -0.34 4.67
CA ALA A 91 0.98 -1.55 5.23
C ALA A 91 0.83 -2.78 4.32
N GLU A 92 0.16 -2.69 3.18
CA GLU A 92 0.16 -3.72 2.14
C GLU A 92 1.08 -3.29 0.99
N CYS A 93 1.34 -1.99 0.83
CA CYS A 93 2.25 -1.38 -0.14
C CYS A 93 3.75 -1.52 0.22
N GLY A 94 4.13 -2.59 0.91
CA GLY A 94 5.52 -2.92 1.24
C GLY A 94 6.32 -1.75 1.85
N LEU A 95 7.52 -1.51 1.33
CA LEU A 95 8.45 -0.44 1.75
C LEU A 95 7.98 1.00 1.42
N ALA A 96 6.73 1.23 1.01
CA ALA A 96 6.25 2.56 0.60
C ALA A 96 6.33 3.66 1.69
N ASN A 97 6.36 3.28 2.97
CA ASN A 97 6.58 4.21 4.09
C ASN A 97 7.98 4.11 4.70
N ALA A 98 8.84 3.24 4.14
CA ALA A 98 10.23 3.18 4.55
C ALA A 98 10.95 4.40 3.99
N ASP A 99 11.84 4.97 4.80
CA ASP A 99 12.78 5.98 4.30
C ASP A 99 13.60 5.34 3.16
N PRO A 100 13.71 5.96 1.98
CA PRO A 100 14.48 5.42 0.86
C PRO A 100 15.91 5.04 1.26
N ARG A 101 16.56 5.87 2.10
CA ARG A 101 17.94 5.63 2.56
C ARG A 101 18.03 4.38 3.43
N TRP A 102 16.99 4.14 4.25
CA TRP A 102 16.90 2.92 5.05
C TRP A 102 16.68 1.68 4.16
N ALA A 103 15.81 1.77 3.17
CA ALA A 103 15.52 0.66 2.26
C ALA A 103 16.75 0.29 1.42
N GLU A 104 17.48 1.28 0.88
CA GLU A 104 18.74 1.08 0.16
C GLU A 104 19.80 0.42 1.04
N ALA A 105 20.04 0.96 2.25
CA ALA A 105 21.00 0.38 3.18
C ALA A 105 20.62 -1.05 3.60
N ALA A 106 19.33 -1.35 3.73
CA ALA A 106 18.85 -2.69 4.02
C ALA A 106 19.03 -3.66 2.84
N GLU A 107 18.81 -3.22 1.61
CA GLU A 107 19.07 -4.02 0.40
C GLU A 107 20.57 -4.32 0.24
N GLU A 108 21.45 -3.33 0.47
CA GLU A 108 22.91 -3.51 0.47
C GLU A 108 23.34 -4.57 1.50
N VAL A 109 22.91 -4.42 2.76
CA VAL A 109 23.27 -5.36 3.84
C VAL A 109 22.74 -6.76 3.55
N LEU A 110 21.53 -6.90 3.02
CA LEU A 110 21.00 -8.21 2.61
C LEU A 110 21.77 -8.82 1.44
N GLY A 111 22.28 -8.00 0.51
CA GLY A 111 23.15 -8.44 -0.57
C GLY A 111 24.45 -9.08 -0.07
N GLU A 112 25.04 -8.56 1.02
CA GLU A 112 26.25 -9.12 1.64
C GLU A 112 26.04 -10.53 2.21
N TYR A 113 24.82 -10.83 2.68
CA TYR A 113 24.45 -12.15 3.21
C TYR A 113 24.03 -13.15 2.13
N ALA A 114 24.11 -12.78 0.84
CA ALA A 114 23.86 -13.72 -0.25
C ALA A 114 24.88 -14.86 -0.23
N GLU A 115 26.16 -14.51 -0.02
CA GLU A 115 27.26 -15.47 -0.08
C GLU A 115 27.52 -16.17 1.25
N GLU A 116 27.25 -15.56 2.40
CA GLU A 116 27.63 -16.15 3.69
C GLU A 116 26.56 -15.99 4.77
N SER A 117 26.16 -17.13 5.34
CA SER A 117 25.38 -17.29 6.58
C SER A 117 23.92 -16.84 6.55
N ARG A 118 23.11 -17.45 7.42
CA ARG A 118 21.71 -17.10 7.67
C ARG A 118 21.64 -16.10 8.81
N PRO A 119 21.68 -14.78 8.55
CA PRO A 119 21.65 -13.80 9.64
C PRO A 119 20.29 -13.82 10.33
N SER A 120 20.25 -13.38 11.59
CA SER A 120 18.96 -13.08 12.22
C SER A 120 18.44 -11.72 11.75
N VAL A 121 17.12 -11.55 11.71
CA VAL A 121 16.49 -10.25 11.40
C VAL A 121 16.98 -9.14 12.33
N LYS A 122 17.29 -9.48 13.59
CA LYS A 122 17.84 -8.54 14.58
C LYS A 122 19.23 -8.06 14.14
N LEU A 123 20.13 -8.97 13.79
CA LEU A 123 21.49 -8.65 13.37
C LEU A 123 21.50 -7.76 12.11
N VAL A 124 20.67 -8.08 11.12
CA VAL A 124 20.58 -7.25 9.90
C VAL A 124 20.12 -5.84 10.23
N ARG A 125 19.14 -5.67 11.12
CA ARG A 125 18.67 -4.34 11.54
C ARG A 125 19.75 -3.53 12.25
N GLU A 126 20.52 -4.17 13.13
CA GLU A 126 21.65 -3.52 13.82
C GLU A 126 22.73 -3.09 12.83
N ARG A 127 23.04 -3.93 11.82
CA ARG A 127 24.00 -3.61 10.77
C ARG A 127 23.51 -2.49 9.84
N VAL A 128 22.23 -2.47 9.49
CA VAL A 128 21.60 -1.37 8.73
C VAL A 128 21.67 -0.07 9.52
N GLN A 129 21.33 -0.09 10.81
CA GLN A 129 21.44 1.08 11.67
C GLN A 129 22.87 1.61 11.73
N ALA A 130 23.85 0.74 12.02
CA ALA A 130 25.26 1.13 12.06
C ALA A 130 25.73 1.76 10.74
N ARG A 131 25.30 1.21 9.60
CA ARG A 131 25.64 1.75 8.28
C ARG A 131 25.00 3.12 8.02
N LEU A 132 23.76 3.33 8.44
CA LEU A 132 23.10 4.62 8.34
C LEU A 132 23.78 5.68 9.22
N GLU A 133 24.18 5.30 10.43
CA GLU A 133 24.92 6.18 11.35
C GLU A 133 26.28 6.58 10.78
N VAL A 134 27.02 5.65 10.16
CA VAL A 134 28.30 5.93 9.49
C VAL A 134 28.12 6.83 8.26
N ARG A 135 27.10 6.59 7.43
CA ARG A 135 26.92 7.29 6.14
C ARG A 135 26.29 8.67 6.28
N PHE A 136 25.36 8.83 7.21
CA PHE A 136 24.54 10.06 7.33
C PHE A 136 24.67 10.75 8.69
N GLY A 137 25.33 10.13 9.66
CA GLY A 137 25.41 10.60 11.03
C GLY A 137 24.28 10.05 11.91
N PRO A 138 24.47 10.09 13.25
CA PRO A 138 23.50 9.57 14.20
C PRO A 138 22.18 10.33 14.13
N GLY A 139 21.08 9.61 13.99
CA GLY A 139 19.72 10.19 13.99
C GLY A 139 19.32 10.93 12.71
N ALA A 140 20.18 10.98 11.68
CA ALA A 140 19.89 11.66 10.41
C ALA A 140 18.83 10.94 9.57
N VAL A 141 18.68 9.62 9.76
CA VAL A 141 17.65 8.80 9.10
C VAL A 141 16.69 8.26 10.17
N PRO A 142 15.37 8.51 10.06
CA PRO A 142 14.40 8.05 11.04
C PRO A 142 14.33 6.52 11.03
N LEU A 143 14.72 5.90 12.15
CA LEU A 143 14.69 4.44 12.27
C LEU A 143 13.24 3.92 12.40
N PRO A 144 12.92 2.78 11.76
CA PRO A 144 11.63 2.14 11.95
C PRO A 144 11.38 1.76 13.41
N LYS A 145 10.14 1.99 13.86
CA LYS A 145 9.62 1.33 15.08
C LYS A 145 9.81 -0.18 14.98
N ARG A 146 10.01 -0.87 16.12
CA ARG A 146 10.32 -2.32 16.15
C ARG A 146 9.41 -3.15 15.24
N THR A 147 8.10 -2.97 15.34
CA THR A 147 7.10 -3.68 14.52
C THR A 147 7.19 -3.37 13.03
N ALA A 148 7.33 -2.09 12.66
CA ALA A 148 7.50 -1.66 11.27
C ALA A 148 8.79 -2.22 10.67
N GLY A 149 9.89 -2.22 11.43
CA GLY A 149 11.17 -2.77 10.98
C GLY A 149 11.09 -4.27 10.70
N TYR A 150 10.48 -5.07 11.57
CA TYR A 150 10.29 -6.50 11.30
C TYR A 150 9.40 -6.75 10.07
N TRP A 151 8.39 -5.92 9.85
CA TRP A 151 7.51 -6.04 8.71
C TRP A 151 8.21 -5.64 7.39
N TRP A 152 8.99 -4.56 7.39
CA TRP A 152 9.81 -4.16 6.23
C TRP A 152 10.88 -5.21 5.88
N MET A 153 11.49 -5.84 6.87
CA MET A 153 12.43 -6.95 6.62
C MET A 153 11.74 -8.17 5.99
N GLN A 154 10.49 -8.48 6.35
CA GLN A 154 9.72 -9.54 5.68
C GLN A 154 9.39 -9.17 4.23
N GLU A 155 9.13 -7.90 3.95
CA GLU A 155 8.88 -7.46 2.57
C GLU A 155 10.15 -7.55 1.71
N LEU A 156 11.32 -7.22 2.28
CA LEU A 156 12.61 -7.43 1.62
C LEU A 156 12.91 -8.92 1.37
N GLU A 157 12.63 -9.78 2.36
CA GLU A 157 12.77 -11.24 2.26
C GLU A 157 11.93 -11.82 1.10
N ARG A 158 10.76 -11.24 0.80
CA ARG A 158 9.92 -11.67 -0.33
C ARG A 158 10.56 -11.39 -1.69
N ARG A 159 11.41 -10.36 -1.78
CA ARG A 159 12.13 -10.00 -3.01
C ARG A 159 13.39 -10.84 -3.14
N ARG A 160 14.13 -10.99 -2.04
CA ARG A 160 15.35 -11.78 -1.97
C ARG A 160 15.32 -12.62 -0.68
N PRO A 161 15.09 -13.95 -0.78
CA PRO A 161 15.14 -14.83 0.38
C PRO A 161 16.51 -14.81 1.07
N THR A 162 16.56 -14.59 2.37
CA THR A 162 17.81 -14.48 3.15
C THR A 162 17.68 -15.16 4.53
N PHE A 163 16.53 -15.08 5.19
CA PHE A 163 16.32 -15.55 6.56
C PHE A 163 15.83 -17.00 6.65
N ARG A 164 14.89 -17.38 5.78
CA ARG A 164 14.06 -18.58 6.02
C ARG A 164 14.60 -19.86 5.39
N LEU A 165 15.10 -19.82 4.15
CA LEU A 165 15.52 -21.02 3.44
C LEU A 165 16.94 -21.44 3.83
N SER A 166 17.40 -22.60 3.33
CA SER A 166 18.81 -23.00 3.47
C SER A 166 19.71 -22.01 2.73
N THR A 167 20.95 -21.87 3.19
CA THR A 167 21.95 -20.98 2.57
C THR A 167 22.12 -21.30 1.09
N GLU A 168 22.23 -22.59 0.75
CA GLU A 168 22.32 -23.08 -0.63
C GLU A 168 21.12 -22.68 -1.48
N ARG A 169 19.89 -22.82 -0.97
CA ARG A 169 18.67 -22.45 -1.69
C ARG A 169 18.51 -20.94 -1.83
N ASN A 170 18.96 -20.16 -0.85
CA ASN A 170 18.98 -18.70 -0.95
C ASN A 170 19.96 -18.25 -2.04
N ARG A 171 21.17 -18.84 -2.10
CA ARG A 171 22.16 -18.60 -3.16
C ARG A 171 21.62 -18.95 -4.54
N GLU A 172 21.05 -20.15 -4.71
CA GLU A 172 20.44 -20.59 -5.96
C GLU A 172 19.34 -19.62 -6.46
N ILE A 173 18.55 -19.05 -5.54
CA ILE A 173 17.53 -18.06 -5.88
C ILE A 173 18.16 -16.69 -6.19
N ALA A 174 19.23 -16.31 -5.49
CA ALA A 174 19.93 -15.04 -5.68
C ALA A 174 20.75 -15.00 -6.99
N ASP A 175 21.33 -16.13 -7.40
CA ASP A 175 22.13 -16.30 -8.62
C ASP A 175 21.26 -16.51 -9.87
N ARG A 176 19.96 -16.71 -9.68
CA ARG A 176 19.03 -16.86 -10.79
C ARG A 176 18.97 -15.56 -11.58
N PRO A 177 19.27 -15.55 -12.88
CA PRO A 177 19.14 -14.35 -13.69
C PRO A 177 17.68 -13.90 -13.71
N ASP A 178 17.44 -12.61 -13.41
CA ASP A 178 16.12 -12.00 -13.50
C ASP A 178 15.71 -11.89 -14.97
N GLY A 179 14.98 -12.89 -15.45
CA GLY A 179 14.50 -12.91 -16.83
C GLY A 179 13.47 -14.00 -17.05
N VAL A 180 12.41 -13.66 -17.80
CA VAL A 180 11.66 -14.68 -18.54
C VAL A 180 12.67 -15.31 -19.49
N TYR A 181 12.91 -16.62 -19.40
CA TYR A 181 13.59 -17.33 -20.47
C TYR A 181 12.77 -17.12 -21.74
N GLY A 182 13.17 -16.11 -22.51
CA GLY A 182 12.65 -15.88 -23.84
C GLY A 182 12.84 -17.16 -24.62
N LYS A 183 11.81 -17.56 -25.36
CA LYS A 183 11.87 -18.71 -26.26
C LYS A 183 13.16 -18.58 -27.08
N LEU A 184 14.13 -19.46 -26.82
CA LEU A 184 15.23 -19.68 -27.75
C LEU A 184 14.56 -19.98 -29.08
N ARG A 185 14.71 -19.08 -30.07
CA ARG A 185 14.38 -19.45 -31.44
C ARG A 185 15.48 -20.40 -31.88
N PRO A 186 15.17 -21.67 -32.18
CA PRO A 186 16.18 -22.57 -32.74
C PRO A 186 16.64 -21.97 -34.07
N THR A 187 17.92 -21.61 -34.18
CA THR A 187 18.51 -21.08 -35.42
C THR A 187 19.13 -22.18 -36.29
N ARG A 188 18.99 -23.47 -35.93
CA ARG A 188 19.51 -24.58 -36.73
C ARG A 188 18.63 -25.83 -36.64
N PRO A 189 18.22 -26.43 -37.76
CA PRO A 189 17.52 -27.72 -37.75
C PRO A 189 18.54 -28.83 -37.48
N GLY A 190 18.44 -29.51 -36.34
CA GLY A 190 19.29 -30.68 -36.07
C GLY A 190 19.45 -31.11 -34.62
N ASP A 191 19.24 -30.25 -33.62
CA ASP A 191 19.42 -30.66 -32.23
C ASP A 191 18.11 -31.14 -31.59
N ASN A 192 18.17 -32.38 -31.13
CA ASN A 192 17.08 -33.13 -30.55
C ASN A 192 16.53 -32.42 -29.30
N GLY A 193 15.36 -31.80 -29.44
CA GLY A 193 14.58 -31.32 -28.32
C GLY A 193 14.09 -32.49 -27.48
N VAL A 194 14.68 -32.68 -26.31
CA VAL A 194 14.04 -33.43 -25.22
C VAL A 194 12.86 -32.61 -24.72
N ALA A 195 11.66 -33.15 -24.90
CA ALA A 195 10.41 -32.57 -24.43
C ALA A 195 9.86 -33.33 -23.20
N ALA A 196 9.00 -32.62 -22.44
CA ALA A 196 8.05 -33.07 -21.39
C ALA A 196 8.56 -32.93 -19.92
N ALA A 197 7.84 -32.40 -18.92
CA ALA A 197 6.42 -31.98 -18.74
C ALA A 197 6.29 -31.05 -17.48
N PRO A 198 5.08 -30.68 -17.01
CA PRO A 198 4.14 -29.70 -17.55
C PRO A 198 4.05 -28.40 -16.72
N LEU A 199 3.36 -27.42 -17.28
CA LEU A 199 2.94 -26.17 -16.66
C LEU A 199 2.16 -26.40 -15.35
N ARG A 200 2.67 -25.84 -14.24
CA ARG A 200 1.79 -25.25 -13.24
C ARG A 200 1.84 -23.74 -13.40
N ARG A 201 0.75 -23.19 -13.92
CA ARG A 201 0.52 -21.76 -14.14
C ARG A 201 0.65 -21.03 -12.80
N VAL A 202 1.80 -20.46 -12.51
CA VAL A 202 1.92 -19.37 -11.53
C VAL A 202 1.95 -18.10 -12.36
N GLY A 203 0.76 -17.54 -12.57
CA GLY A 203 0.62 -16.21 -13.16
C GLY A 203 1.51 -15.25 -12.38
N GLY A 204 2.30 -14.47 -13.10
CA GLY A 204 3.08 -13.38 -12.53
C GLY A 204 2.18 -12.53 -11.66
N ALA A 205 2.30 -12.72 -10.34
CA ALA A 205 1.69 -11.86 -9.38
C ALA A 205 2.49 -10.56 -9.42
N SER A 206 2.08 -9.64 -10.30
CA SER A 206 1.97 -8.26 -9.84
C SER A 206 1.22 -8.35 -8.52
N VAL A 207 1.94 -8.22 -7.41
CA VAL A 207 1.36 -8.24 -6.06
C VAL A 207 0.55 -6.95 -5.97
N ARG A 208 -0.63 -6.97 -6.59
CA ARG A 208 -1.72 -6.06 -6.28
C ARG A 208 -2.05 -6.32 -4.82
N CYS A 209 -2.08 -5.27 -4.02
CA CYS A 209 -2.70 -5.32 -2.69
C CYS A 209 -4.13 -5.85 -2.87
N GLY A 210 -4.32 -7.12 -2.54
CA GLY A 210 -5.58 -7.82 -2.69
C GLY A 210 -6.47 -7.43 -1.53
N SER A 211 -7.44 -6.54 -1.78
CA SER A 211 -8.53 -6.30 -0.85
C SER A 211 -9.28 -7.61 -0.59
N ARG A 212 -9.11 -8.21 0.59
CA ARG A 212 -10.01 -9.27 1.06
C ARG A 212 -11.34 -8.64 1.42
N THR A 213 -12.32 -8.76 0.54
CA THR A 213 -13.72 -8.47 0.84
C THR A 213 -14.25 -9.60 1.72
N ALA A 214 -14.69 -9.26 2.94
CA ALA A 214 -15.38 -10.21 3.81
C ALA A 214 -16.78 -10.51 3.24
N PRO A 215 -17.25 -11.78 3.23
CA PRO A 215 -18.59 -12.10 2.78
C PRO A 215 -19.63 -11.61 3.79
N HIS A 216 -20.51 -10.74 3.30
CA HIS A 216 -21.75 -10.36 3.96
C HIS A 216 -22.69 -11.56 3.91
N THR A 217 -22.80 -12.29 5.03
CA THR A 217 -23.83 -13.31 5.20
C THR A 217 -25.16 -12.62 5.48
N THR A 218 -25.98 -12.47 4.45
CA THR A 218 -27.39 -12.09 4.57
C THR A 218 -28.14 -13.26 5.22
N ARG A 219 -28.39 -13.19 6.53
CA ARG A 219 -29.29 -14.13 7.20
C ARG A 219 -30.68 -13.53 7.26
N SER A 220 -31.50 -13.89 6.28
CA SER A 220 -32.95 -13.72 6.37
C SER A 220 -33.48 -14.58 7.53
N ARG A 221 -34.17 -13.95 8.48
CA ARG A 221 -35.13 -14.64 9.34
C ARG A 221 -36.43 -13.89 9.23
N GLY A 222 -37.33 -14.46 8.45
CA GLY A 222 -38.72 -14.05 8.35
C GLY A 222 -39.39 -14.12 9.72
N ARG A 223 -40.18 -13.09 10.01
CA ARG A 223 -41.08 -12.99 11.15
C ARG A 223 -42.44 -13.52 10.67
N PRO A 224 -43.00 -14.59 11.24
CA PRO A 224 -44.39 -14.94 10.96
C PRO A 224 -45.31 -14.00 11.73
N SER A 225 -46.21 -13.38 10.98
CA SER A 225 -47.40 -12.67 11.43
C SER A 225 -48.42 -13.65 12.02
N GLY A 226 -48.89 -13.35 13.23
CA GLY A 226 -50.05 -13.95 13.88
C GLY A 226 -50.17 -13.34 15.27
N GLY A 227 -51.31 -12.91 15.78
CA GLY A 227 -52.67 -12.80 15.28
C GLY A 227 -53.44 -12.27 16.49
N SER A 228 -53.95 -11.04 16.42
CA SER A 228 -54.75 -10.45 17.51
C SER A 228 -56.23 -10.63 17.18
N VAL A 229 -56.81 -11.71 17.70
CA VAL A 229 -58.25 -11.87 17.87
C VAL A 229 -58.55 -11.78 19.36
N SER A 230 -59.38 -10.84 19.75
CA SER A 230 -60.36 -10.99 20.84
C SER A 230 -61.37 -9.84 20.79
N PRO A 231 -62.68 -10.13 20.71
CA PRO A 231 -63.78 -9.19 20.96
C PRO A 231 -64.44 -9.53 22.34
N PRO A 232 -65.62 -8.97 22.65
CA PRO A 232 -66.01 -7.55 22.66
C PRO A 232 -65.66 -6.85 23.99
#